data_AF-P19856-F1
#
_entry.id   AF-P19856-F1
#
_cell.length_a   1.000
_cell.length_b   1.000
_cell.length_c   1.000
_cell.angle_alpha   90.00
_cell.angle_beta   90.00
_cell.angle_gamma   90.00
#
_symmetry.space_group_name_H-M   'P 1'
#
loop_
_entity.id
_entity.type
_entity.pdbx_description
1 polymer ?
#
loop_
_entity_poly.entity_id
_entity_poly.type
_entity_poly.pdbx_seq_one_letter_code
_entity_poly.pdbx_strand_id
1 'polypeptide(L)' 'KKNGYAVDSSGKAPECLLSNYCYNECTKVHYADKGYCCLLSCYCVGLSDDKKVLEISDARKKYCDFVTIN' A
#
# COMPACT_ATOMS: atom_id res chain seq x y z
N LYS A 1 0.02 13.58 2.72
CA LYS A 1 0.47 12.19 2.47
C LYS A 1 -0.57 11.24 3.06
N LYS A 2 -0.77 10.08 2.42
CA LYS A 2 -1.73 9.05 2.86
C LYS A 2 -1.18 7.64 2.74
N ASN A 3 -1.87 6.69 3.35
CA ASN A 3 -1.56 5.27 3.28
C ASN A 3 -2.69 4.54 2.55
N GLY A 4 -2.35 3.45 1.87
CA GLY A 4 -3.34 2.66 1.16
C GLY A 4 -2.73 1.60 0.25
N TYR A 5 -3.58 0.76 -0.30
CA TYR A 5 -3.18 -0.13 -1.39
C TYR A 5 -3.05 0.68 -2.67
N ALA A 6 -1.81 1.01 -3.07
CA ALA A 6 -1.58 1.75 -4.30
C ALA A 6 -2.05 0.91 -5.50
N VAL A 7 -2.73 1.55 -6.45
CA VAL A 7 -3.29 0.87 -7.62
C VAL A 7 -2.51 1.21 -8.88
N ASP A 8 -2.42 0.24 -9.79
CA ASP A 8 -1.87 0.39 -11.12
C ASP A 8 -2.79 1.19 -12.06
N SER A 9 -2.40 1.31 -13.34
CA SER A 9 -3.20 1.96 -14.38
C SER A 9 -4.55 1.29 -14.65
N SER A 10 -4.74 0.04 -14.22
CA SER A 10 -5.99 -0.71 -14.31
C SER A 10 -6.85 -0.58 -13.05
N GLY A 11 -6.40 0.18 -12.05
CA GLY A 11 -7.11 0.35 -10.78
C GLY A 11 -6.99 -0.85 -9.84
N LYS A 12 -6.02 -1.75 -10.06
CA LYS A 12 -5.80 -2.92 -9.21
C LYS A 12 -4.59 -2.73 -8.31
N ALA A 13 -4.72 -3.18 -7.06
CA ALA A 13 -3.58 -3.25 -6.15
C ALA A 13 -2.74 -4.50 -6.50
N PRO A 14 -1.41 -4.38 -6.62
CA PRO A 14 -0.57 -5.55 -6.87
C PRO A 14 -0.71 -6.57 -5.74
N GLU A 15 -0.94 -7.83 -6.09
CA GLU A 15 -0.94 -8.91 -5.14
C GLU A 15 0.48 -9.20 -4.66
N CYS A 16 0.64 -9.59 -3.40
CA CYS A 16 1.95 -9.98 -2.90
C CYS A 16 1.88 -11.07 -1.82
N LEU A 17 2.95 -11.84 -1.71
CA LEU A 17 3.21 -12.79 -0.62
C LEU A 17 4.37 -12.34 0.29
N LEU A 18 5.29 -11.54 -0.26
CA LEU A 18 6.52 -11.12 0.40
C LEU A 18 6.59 -9.60 0.48
N SER A 19 6.84 -9.07 1.68
CA SER A 19 6.90 -7.62 1.91
C SER A 19 8.00 -6.90 1.13
N ASN A 20 9.10 -7.57 0.75
CA ASN A 20 10.17 -6.96 -0.04
C ASN A 20 9.70 -6.54 -1.45
N TYR A 21 8.82 -7.33 -2.07
CA TYR A 21 8.22 -6.94 -3.35
C TYR A 21 7.41 -5.66 -3.19
N CYS A 22 6.50 -5.63 -2.21
CA CYS A 22 5.64 -4.49 -1.97
C CYS A 22 6.45 -3.25 -1.52
N TYR A 23 7.59 -3.42 -0.84
CA TYR A 23 8.53 -2.33 -0.54
C TYR A 23 9.08 -1.69 -1.82
N ASN A 24 9.54 -2.49 -2.78
CA ASN A 24 10.06 -1.99 -4.06
C ASN A 24 8.95 -1.34 -4.89
N GLU A 25 7.78 -1.96 -5.00
CA GLU A 25 6.63 -1.37 -5.69
C GLU A 25 6.25 -0.01 -5.10
N CYS A 26 6.09 0.06 -3.78
CA CYS A 26 5.71 1.30 -3.12
C CYS A 26 6.76 2.40 -3.25
N THR A 27 8.05 2.09 -3.06
CA THR A 27 9.11 3.11 -3.08
C THR A 27 9.55 3.51 -4.48
N LYS A 28 9.60 2.58 -5.44
CA LYS A 28 10.14 2.83 -6.79
C LYS A 28 9.07 3.16 -7.82
N VAL A 29 7.89 2.54 -7.74
CA VAL A 29 6.80 2.76 -8.72
C VAL A 29 5.84 3.84 -8.23
N HIS A 30 5.46 3.77 -6.95
CA HIS A 30 4.49 4.70 -6.37
C HIS A 30 5.09 5.87 -5.60
N TYR A 31 6.42 5.90 -5.40
CA TYR A 31 7.14 6.95 -4.69
C TYR A 31 6.60 7.23 -3.26
N ALA A 32 6.19 6.16 -2.58
CA ALA A 32 5.85 6.16 -1.17
C ALA A 32 7.12 6.03 -0.29
N ASP A 33 6.98 6.23 1.02
CA ASP A 33 8.11 6.13 1.96
C ASP A 33 8.53 4.67 2.22
N LYS A 34 7.53 3.78 2.31
CA LYS A 34 7.72 2.34 2.47
C LYS A 34 6.48 1.57 2.00
N GLY A 35 6.60 0.25 1.93
CA GLY A 35 5.49 -0.63 1.61
C GLY A 35 5.71 -2.04 2.15
N TYR A 36 4.62 -2.79 2.29
CA TYR A 36 4.65 -4.19 2.74
C TYR A 36 3.41 -4.95 2.25
N CYS A 37 3.41 -6.28 2.48
CA CYS A 37 2.27 -7.12 2.14
C CYS A 37 1.23 -7.08 3.25
N CYS A 38 0.12 -6.37 3.03
CA CYS A 38 -1.03 -6.43 3.92
C CYS A 38 -2.14 -7.25 3.26
N LEU A 39 -2.58 -8.34 3.90
CA LEU A 39 -3.72 -9.15 3.43
C LEU A 39 -3.63 -9.48 1.92
N LEU A 40 -2.46 -9.97 1.50
CA LEU A 40 -2.13 -10.38 0.13
C LEU A 40 -2.06 -9.26 -0.92
N SER A 41 -2.01 -7.99 -0.52
CA SER A 41 -1.84 -6.87 -1.46
C SER A 41 -0.82 -5.84 -0.97
N CYS A 42 -0.18 -5.14 -1.90
CA CYS A 42 0.83 -4.13 -1.57
C CYS A 42 0.20 -2.91 -0.90
N TYR A 43 0.47 -2.71 0.38
CA TYR A 43 0.05 -1.52 1.13
C TYR A 43 1.22 -0.56 1.28
N CYS A 44 1.05 0.67 0.80
CA CYS A 44 2.07 1.71 0.82
C CYS A 44 1.79 2.73 1.91
N VAL A 45 2.87 3.23 2.53
CA VAL A 45 2.82 4.25 3.57
C VAL A 45 3.47 5.52 3.05
N GLY A 46 2.80 6.65 3.23
CA GLY A 46 3.33 7.95 2.85
C GLY A 46 3.29 8.26 1.35
N LEU A 47 2.26 7.76 0.65
CA LEU A 47 1.92 8.18 -0.71
C LEU A 47 1.53 9.66 -0.74
N SER A 48 1.78 10.34 -1.86
CA SER A 48 1.20 11.66 -2.10
C SER A 48 -0.33 11.61 -2.14
N ASP A 49 -0.99 12.70 -1.74
CA ASP A 49 -2.45 12.72 -1.58
C ASP A 49 -3.22 12.53 -2.89
N ASP A 50 -2.59 12.84 -4.03
CA ASP A 50 -3.10 12.63 -5.40
C ASP A 50 -3.07 11.17 -5.87
N LYS A 51 -2.27 10.30 -5.24
CA LYS A 51 -2.14 8.90 -5.67
C LYS A 51 -3.45 8.15 -5.47
N LYS A 52 -3.89 7.40 -6.48
CA LYS A 52 -5.04 6.50 -6.34
C LYS A 52 -4.69 5.33 -5.43
N VAL A 53 -5.63 4.98 -4.55
CA VAL A 53 -5.56 3.82 -3.68
C VAL A 53 -6.88 3.06 -3.74
N LEU A 54 -6.83 1.76 -3.51
CA LEU A 54 -8.02 0.92 -3.47
C LEU A 54 -8.92 1.36 -2.31
N GLU A 55 -10.22 1.50 -2.56
CA GLU A 55 -11.21 1.67 -1.48
C GLU A 55 -11.31 0.36 -0.69
N ILE A 56 -11.18 0.48 0.63
CA ILE A 56 -11.21 -0.62 1.59
C ILE A 56 -11.99 -0.18 2.83
N SER A 57 -12.49 -1.14 3.60
CA SER A 57 -13.15 -0.83 4.87
C SER A 57 -12.18 -0.18 5.87
N ASP A 58 -12.71 0.66 6.76
CA ASP A 58 -11.94 1.30 7.83
C ASP A 58 -11.22 0.29 8.72
N ALA A 59 -11.87 -0.84 9.00
CA ALA A 59 -11.27 -1.94 9.77
C ALA A 59 -10.03 -2.51 9.06
N ARG A 60 -10.11 -2.75 7.74
CA ARG A 60 -8.98 -3.25 6.95
C ARG A 60 -7.86 -2.21 6.91
N LYS A 61 -8.20 -0.93 6.71
CA LYS A 61 -7.23 0.16 6.71
C LYS A 61 -6.51 0.27 8.05
N LYS A 62 -7.26 0.29 9.15
CA LYS A 62 -6.72 0.37 10.52
C LYS A 62 -5.80 -0.80 10.85
N TYR A 63 -6.17 -2.02 10.43
CA TYR A 63 -5.30 -3.19 10.58
C TYR A 63 -3.96 -2.98 9.87
N CYS A 64 -3.98 -2.54 8.60
CA CYS A 64 -2.75 -2.36 7.85
C CYS A 64 -1.88 -1.21 8.40
N ASP A 65 -2.50 -0.10 8.77
CA ASP A 65 -1.78 1.03 9.37
C ASP A 65 -1.09 0.62 10.69
N PHE A 66 -1.77 -0.18 11.53
CA PHE A 66 -1.22 -0.63 12.82
C PHE A 66 0.04 -1.50 12.68
N VAL A 67 0.08 -2.38 11.67
CA VAL A 67 1.25 -3.25 11.41
C VAL A 67 2.49 -2.43 11.02
N THR A 68 2.31 -1.24 10.43
CA THR A 68 3.46 -0.40 10.03
C THR A 68 4.01 0.51 11.13
N ILE A 69 3.33 0.55 12.28
CA ILE A 69 3.73 1.31 13.48
C ILE A 69 4.55 0.42 14.44
N ASN A 70 4.28 -0.89 14.46
CA ASN A 70 5.05 -1.88 15.21
C ASN A 70 6.13 -2.53 14.36
#